data_AF-A0A2M9ZEZ5-F1
#
_entry.id   AF-A0A2M9ZEZ5-F1
#
_cell.length_a   1.000
_cell.length_b   1.000
_cell.length_c   1.000
_cell.angle_alpha   90.00
_cell.angle_beta   90.00
_cell.angle_gamma   90.00
#
_symmetry.space_group_name_H-M   'P 1'
#
loop_
_entity.id
_entity.type
_entity.pdbx_description
1 polymer ?
#
loop_
_entity_poly.entity_id
_entity_poly.type
_entity_poly.pdbx_seq_one_letter_code
_entity_poly.pdbx_strand_id
1 'polypeptide(L)'
;MKFEKYSARFAELKAKAWGFLSPYWKQALEFSRTERFRVYLVTLPLFGNWLLGFTFFDKNPEIFKYSKLSLLNVLYFIAFLFLSWILSWIPLAGPWLANIAHLSGIGIYLGLSGFLLYNYTKGKKLVPKLPQEHLVRLEKWLF
;
A
#
# COMPACT_ATOMS: atom_id res chain seq x y z
N MET A 1 -32.48 38.97 12.63
CA MET A 1 -31.59 39.85 11.82
C MET A 1 -30.12 39.46 11.74
N LYS A 2 -29.29 39.42 12.81
CA LYS A 2 -27.86 39.04 12.64
C LYS A 2 -27.69 37.56 12.22
N PHE A 3 -28.42 36.64 12.86
CA PHE A 3 -28.31 35.19 12.61
C PHE A 3 -28.70 34.76 11.20
N GLU A 4 -29.75 35.37 10.63
CA GLU A 4 -30.20 35.10 9.25
C GLU A 4 -29.17 35.54 8.20
N LYS A 5 -28.46 36.64 8.45
CA LYS A 5 -27.40 37.13 7.55
C LYS A 5 -26.19 36.20 7.57
N TYR A 6 -25.87 35.59 8.72
CA TYR A 6 -24.82 34.58 8.82
C TYR A 6 -25.25 33.23 8.22
N SER A 7 -26.52 32.82 8.36
CA SER A 7 -27.02 31.59 7.75
C SER A 7 -27.05 31.67 6.23
N ALA A 8 -27.44 32.83 5.67
CA ALA A 8 -27.41 33.08 4.23
C ALA A 8 -25.97 33.04 3.67
N ARG A 9 -25.01 33.71 4.34
CA ARG A 9 -23.59 33.64 3.96
C ARG A 9 -23.01 32.23 4.06
N PHE A 10 -23.43 31.45 5.05
CA PHE A 10 -22.99 30.07 5.21
C PHE A 10 -23.55 29.15 4.11
N ALA A 11 -24.83 29.33 3.75
CA ALA A 11 -25.45 28.62 2.64
C ALA A 11 -24.77 28.95 1.30
N GLU A 12 -24.41 30.21 1.09
CA GLU A 12 -23.68 30.68 -0.10
C GLU A 12 -22.26 30.10 -0.15
N LEU A 13 -21.52 30.11 0.98
CA LEU A 13 -20.20 29.48 1.09
C LEU A 13 -20.27 27.97 0.85
N LYS A 14 -21.27 27.28 1.40
CA LYS A 14 -21.50 25.85 1.17
C LYS A 14 -21.81 25.58 -0.31
N ALA A 15 -22.66 26.38 -0.94
CA ALA A 15 -22.99 26.23 -2.36
C ALA A 15 -21.76 26.48 -3.26
N LYS A 16 -20.94 27.48 -2.94
CA LYS A 16 -19.69 27.77 -3.66
C LYS A 16 -18.65 26.67 -3.48
N ALA A 17 -18.46 26.20 -2.25
CA ALA A 17 -17.57 25.09 -1.94
C ALA A 17 -18.04 23.79 -2.62
N TRP A 18 -19.34 23.50 -2.60
CA TRP A 18 -19.90 22.33 -3.28
C TRP A 18 -19.81 22.45 -4.80
N GLY A 19 -20.09 23.61 -5.38
CA GLY A 19 -19.89 23.87 -6.80
C GLY A 19 -18.44 23.61 -7.23
N PHE A 20 -17.48 24.03 -6.42
CA PHE A 20 -16.05 23.78 -6.63
C PHE A 20 -15.67 22.30 -6.45
N LEU A 21 -16.19 21.62 -5.43
CA LEU A 21 -15.84 20.24 -5.10
C LEU A 21 -16.58 19.18 -5.93
N SER A 22 -17.78 19.51 -6.43
CA SER A 22 -18.66 18.55 -7.11
C SER A 22 -18.03 17.87 -8.35
N PRO A 23 -17.21 18.54 -9.19
CA PRO A 23 -16.56 17.86 -10.31
C PRO A 23 -15.53 16.84 -9.83
N TYR A 24 -14.73 17.19 -8.81
CA TYR A 24 -13.75 16.29 -8.21
C TYR A 24 -14.42 15.13 -7.48
N TRP A 25 -15.57 15.36 -6.83
CA TRP A 25 -16.34 14.31 -6.19
C TRP A 25 -16.85 13.27 -7.20
N LYS A 26 -17.37 13.74 -8.35
CA LYS A 26 -17.78 12.85 -9.45
C LYS A 26 -16.58 12.05 -9.99
N GLN A 27 -15.46 12.71 -10.24
CA GLN A 27 -14.22 12.04 -10.68
C GLN A 27 -13.73 11.01 -9.67
N ALA A 28 -13.76 11.32 -8.37
CA ALA A 28 -13.37 10.41 -7.30
C ALA A 28 -14.29 9.18 -7.24
N LEU A 29 -15.60 9.40 -7.38
CA LEU A 29 -16.59 8.32 -7.46
C LEU A 29 -16.34 7.41 -8.66
N GLU A 30 -16.11 7.97 -9.84
CA GLU A 30 -15.78 7.21 -11.04
C GLU A 30 -14.47 6.43 -10.85
N PHE A 31 -13.43 7.08 -10.33
CA PHE A 31 -12.14 6.45 -10.05
C PHE A 31 -12.26 5.29 -9.07
N SER A 32 -13.06 5.45 -8.00
CA SER A 32 -13.27 4.41 -6.97
C SER A 32 -13.82 3.09 -7.53
N ARG A 33 -14.49 3.14 -8.69
CA ARG A 33 -15.07 1.97 -9.35
C ARG A 33 -14.10 1.24 -10.25
N THR A 34 -12.95 1.84 -10.58
CA THR A 34 -11.95 1.28 -11.48
C THR A 34 -11.14 0.14 -10.83
N GLU A 35 -10.62 -0.78 -11.65
CA GLU A 35 -9.66 -1.80 -11.19
C GLU A 35 -8.43 -1.13 -10.56
N ARG A 36 -7.95 -0.04 -11.15
CA ARG A 36 -6.77 0.69 -10.69
C ARG A 36 -6.89 1.16 -9.26
N PHE A 37 -8.02 1.74 -8.90
CA PHE A 37 -8.28 2.12 -7.52
C PHE A 37 -8.27 0.91 -6.58
N ARG A 38 -8.88 -0.20 -6.97
CA ARG A 38 -8.92 -1.42 -6.14
C ARG A 38 -7.53 -2.03 -5.95
N VAL A 39 -6.72 -2.06 -6.99
CA VAL A 39 -5.31 -2.49 -6.89
C VAL A 39 -4.55 -1.57 -5.95
N TYR A 40 -4.70 -0.24 -6.08
CA TYR A 40 -4.08 0.71 -5.15
C TYR A 40 -4.54 0.46 -3.72
N LEU A 41 -5.85 0.30 -3.52
CA LEU A 41 -6.44 0.06 -2.21
C LEU A 41 -5.79 -1.15 -1.52
N VAL A 42 -5.66 -2.28 -2.20
CA VAL A 42 -5.09 -3.51 -1.61
C VAL A 42 -3.58 -3.47 -1.44
N THR A 43 -2.86 -2.58 -2.14
CA THR A 43 -1.37 -2.45 -2.05
C THR A 43 -0.89 -1.35 -1.13
N LEU A 44 -1.75 -0.41 -0.74
CA LEU A 44 -1.41 0.61 0.24
C LEU A 44 -0.81 -0.03 1.51
N PRO A 45 0.21 0.59 2.11
CA PRO A 45 0.85 0.11 3.33
C PRO A 45 -0.04 0.36 4.57
N LEU A 46 -1.30 -0.04 4.48
CA LEU A 46 -2.29 0.01 5.54
C LEU A 46 -2.58 -1.42 5.96
N PHE A 47 -2.45 -1.68 7.25
CA PHE A 47 -2.64 -3.02 7.80
C PHE A 47 -4.04 -3.55 7.46
N GLY A 48 -4.10 -4.75 6.88
CA GLY A 48 -5.36 -5.43 6.55
C GLY A 48 -5.97 -5.07 5.19
N ASN A 49 -5.45 -4.11 4.43
CA ASN A 49 -6.02 -3.76 3.12
C ASN A 49 -6.01 -4.91 2.10
N TRP A 50 -5.02 -5.81 2.20
CA TRP A 50 -4.94 -7.01 1.38
C TRP A 50 -6.13 -7.96 1.57
N LEU A 51 -6.79 -7.96 2.73
CA LEU A 51 -7.98 -8.78 2.99
C LEU A 51 -9.13 -8.39 2.08
N LEU A 52 -9.30 -7.10 1.79
CA LEU A 52 -10.38 -6.60 0.95
C LEU A 52 -10.38 -7.25 -0.43
N GLY A 53 -9.20 -7.51 -0.99
CA GLY A 53 -9.08 -8.20 -2.27
C GLY A 53 -9.46 -9.67 -2.20
N PHE A 54 -9.20 -10.34 -1.07
CA PHE A 54 -9.61 -11.73 -0.85
C PHE A 54 -11.10 -11.87 -0.52
N THR A 55 -11.70 -10.88 0.15
CA THR A 55 -13.10 -10.96 0.59
C THR A 55 -14.09 -10.42 -0.43
N PHE A 56 -13.76 -9.34 -1.14
CA PHE A 56 -14.70 -8.63 -2.01
C PHE A 56 -14.34 -8.69 -3.50
N PHE A 57 -13.11 -9.06 -3.85
CA PHE A 57 -12.61 -9.02 -5.23
C PHE A 57 -11.88 -10.30 -5.65
N ASP A 58 -12.20 -11.43 -5.02
CA ASP A 58 -11.62 -12.76 -5.26
C ASP A 58 -11.66 -13.20 -6.73
N LYS A 59 -12.72 -12.83 -7.44
CA LYS A 59 -12.91 -13.13 -8.87
C LYS A 59 -12.09 -12.25 -9.82
N ASN A 60 -11.43 -11.20 -9.34
CA ASN A 60 -10.58 -10.33 -10.16
C ASN A 60 -9.11 -10.75 -10.06
N PRO A 61 -8.53 -11.37 -11.09
CA PRO A 61 -7.20 -11.98 -11.00
C PRO A 61 -6.09 -10.98 -10.68
N GLU A 62 -6.15 -9.77 -11.23
CA GLU A 62 -5.11 -8.75 -10.98
C GLU A 62 -5.19 -8.21 -9.55
N ILE A 63 -6.39 -7.91 -9.03
CA ILE A 63 -6.60 -7.47 -7.64
C ILE A 63 -6.14 -8.57 -6.67
N PHE A 64 -6.50 -9.83 -6.95
CA PHE A 64 -6.15 -10.98 -6.13
C PHE A 64 -4.62 -11.19 -6.07
N LYS A 65 -3.93 -11.05 -7.21
CA LYS A 65 -2.46 -11.09 -7.30
C LYS A 65 -1.82 -10.00 -6.44
N TYR A 66 -2.25 -8.75 -6.59
CA TYR A 66 -1.71 -7.64 -5.77
C TYR A 66 -2.03 -7.77 -4.29
N SER A 67 -3.17 -8.38 -3.95
CA SER A 67 -3.53 -8.70 -2.57
C SER A 67 -2.59 -9.75 -1.97
N LYS A 68 -2.21 -10.80 -2.73
CA LYS A 68 -1.19 -11.76 -2.31
C LYS A 68 0.18 -11.12 -2.09
N LEU A 69 0.60 -10.23 -3.00
CA LEU A 69 1.87 -9.52 -2.87
C LEU A 69 1.87 -8.57 -1.65
N SER A 70 0.75 -7.91 -1.39
CA SER A 70 0.56 -7.06 -0.21
C SER A 70 0.55 -7.88 1.09
N LEU A 71 -0.12 -9.04 1.11
CA LEU A 71 -0.03 -9.99 2.23
C LEU A 71 1.42 -10.43 2.46
N LEU A 72 2.14 -10.82 1.41
CA LEU A 72 3.54 -11.22 1.53
C LEU A 72 4.41 -10.10 2.10
N ASN A 73 4.18 -8.85 1.68
CA ASN A 73 4.83 -7.67 2.25
C ASN A 73 4.55 -7.53 3.75
N VAL A 74 3.31 -7.73 4.18
CA VAL A 74 2.93 -7.75 5.61
C VAL A 74 3.63 -8.88 6.36
N LEU A 75 3.73 -10.08 5.78
CA LEU A 75 4.44 -11.20 6.39
C LEU A 75 5.93 -10.90 6.57
N TYR A 76 6.59 -10.25 5.61
CA TYR A 76 7.96 -9.77 5.79
C TYR A 76 8.05 -8.78 6.95
N PHE A 77 7.14 -7.81 7.02
CA PHE A 77 7.11 -6.85 8.12
C PHE A 77 6.94 -7.53 9.49
N ILE A 78 6.01 -8.49 9.60
CA ILE A 78 5.80 -9.28 10.83
C ILE A 78 7.06 -10.07 11.19
N ALA A 79 7.76 -10.65 10.22
CA ALA A 79 9.02 -11.35 10.47
C ALA A 79 10.10 -10.40 11.04
N PHE A 80 10.20 -9.17 10.54
CA PHE A 80 11.11 -8.16 11.10
C PHE A 80 10.70 -7.70 12.50
N LEU A 81 9.40 -7.59 12.79
CA LEU A 81 8.90 -7.31 14.14
C LEU A 81 9.25 -8.44 15.11
N PHE A 82 9.06 -9.69 14.69
CA PHE A 82 9.42 -10.86 15.48
C PHE A 82 10.93 -10.94 15.73
N LEU A 83 11.73 -10.69 14.69
CA LEU A 83 13.20 -10.61 14.82
C LEU A 83 13.61 -9.48 15.77
N SER A 84 13.01 -8.31 15.65
CA SER A 84 13.25 -7.18 16.56
C SER A 84 12.96 -7.56 18.01
N TRP A 85 11.85 -8.25 18.26
CA TRP A 85 11.50 -8.75 19.58
C TRP A 85 12.52 -9.74 20.13
N ILE A 86 12.98 -10.72 19.35
CA ILE A 86 14.04 -11.66 19.77
C ILE A 86 15.33 -10.91 20.10
N LEU A 87 15.77 -9.99 19.22
CA LEU A 87 17.01 -9.23 19.41
C LEU A 87 16.96 -8.33 20.65
N SER A 88 15.78 -7.88 21.05
CA SER A 88 15.61 -7.03 22.24
C SER A 88 16.05 -7.71 23.55
N TRP A 89 16.14 -9.04 23.57
CA TRP A 89 16.54 -9.81 24.75
C TRP A 89 18.06 -9.92 24.93
N ILE A 90 18.85 -9.44 23.96
CA ILE A 90 20.32 -9.46 24.05
C ILE A 90 20.78 -8.37 25.04
N PRO A 91 21.54 -8.72 26.09
CA PRO A 91 22.08 -7.72 27.01
C PRO A 91 22.96 -6.69 26.30
N LEU A 92 22.89 -5.43 26.72
CA LEU A 92 23.65 -4.27 26.21
C LEU A 92 23.35 -3.87 24.76
N ALA A 93 23.45 -4.79 23.81
CA ALA A 93 23.28 -4.52 22.38
C ALA A 93 21.83 -4.66 21.88
N GLY A 94 20.97 -5.36 22.62
CA GLY A 94 19.60 -5.69 22.20
C GLY A 94 18.74 -4.52 21.78
N PRO A 95 18.68 -3.40 22.53
CA PRO A 95 17.89 -2.23 22.14
C PRO A 95 18.29 -1.66 20.77
N TRP A 96 19.59 -1.63 20.46
CA TRP A 96 20.11 -1.12 19.18
C TRP A 96 19.75 -2.06 18.04
N LEU A 97 20.00 -3.37 18.21
CA LEU A 97 19.71 -4.40 17.21
C LEU A 97 18.22 -4.51 16.93
N ALA A 98 17.38 -4.45 17.96
CA ALA A 98 15.94 -4.47 17.84
C ALA A 98 15.42 -3.27 17.03
N ASN A 99 15.93 -2.06 17.30
CA ASN A 99 15.53 -0.86 16.56
C ASN A 99 15.98 -0.91 15.09
N ILE A 100 17.20 -1.39 14.80
CA ILE A 100 17.68 -1.55 13.42
C ILE A 100 16.79 -2.54 12.66
N ALA A 101 16.48 -3.69 13.25
CA ALA A 101 15.60 -4.69 12.64
C ALA A 101 14.19 -4.13 12.41
N HIS A 102 13.62 -3.43 13.39
CA HIS A 102 12.30 -2.81 13.24
C HIS A 102 12.28 -1.75 12.14
N LEU A 103 13.25 -0.84 12.11
CA LEU A 103 13.39 0.19 11.07
C LEU A 103 13.54 -0.42 9.68
N SER A 104 14.29 -1.53 9.58
CA SER A 104 14.45 -2.28 8.33
C SER A 104 13.12 -2.87 7.87
N GLY A 105 12.34 -3.43 8.80
CA GLY A 105 10.97 -3.87 8.53
C GLY A 105 10.08 -2.75 8.00
N ILE A 106 10.09 -1.58 8.63
CA ILE A 106 9.32 -0.41 8.16
C ILE A 106 9.77 0.01 6.75
N GLY A 107 11.08 0.10 6.53
CA GLY A 107 11.66 0.48 5.23
C GLY A 107 11.26 -0.49 4.11
N ILE A 108 11.32 -1.80 4.37
CA ILE A 108 10.88 -2.84 3.43
C ILE A 108 9.37 -2.75 3.19
N TYR A 109 8.57 -2.60 4.24
CA TYR A 109 7.12 -2.53 4.13
C TYR A 109 6.67 -1.35 3.26
N LEU A 110 7.15 -0.15 3.55
CA LEU A 110 6.85 1.05 2.78
C LEU A 110 7.46 0.99 1.38
N GLY A 111 8.71 0.53 1.26
CA GLY A 111 9.42 0.42 -0.01
C GLY A 111 8.74 -0.53 -0.99
N LEU A 112 8.35 -1.73 -0.54
CA LEU A 112 7.64 -2.70 -1.37
C LEU A 112 6.23 -2.24 -1.72
N SER A 113 5.48 -1.62 -0.80
CA SER A 113 4.17 -1.04 -1.13
C SER A 113 4.30 0.07 -2.18
N GLY A 114 5.25 1.00 -2.01
CA GLY A 114 5.52 2.05 -3.00
C GLY A 114 5.94 1.48 -4.36
N PHE A 115 6.78 0.44 -4.35
CA PHE A 115 7.24 -0.25 -5.54
C PHE A 115 6.10 -0.97 -6.29
N LEU A 116 5.21 -1.67 -5.57
CA LEU A 116 4.02 -2.31 -6.15
C LEU A 116 3.09 -1.28 -6.81
N LEU A 117 2.82 -0.17 -6.11
CA LEU A 117 2.03 0.94 -6.64
C LEU A 117 2.68 1.56 -7.89
N TYR A 118 3.99 1.80 -7.84
CA TYR A 118 4.73 2.38 -8.97
C TYR A 118 4.70 1.47 -10.20
N ASN A 119 4.96 0.18 -10.03
CA ASN A 119 4.97 -0.78 -11.13
C ASN A 119 3.61 -0.89 -11.82
N TYR A 120 2.54 -0.98 -11.03
CA TYR A 120 1.18 -0.99 -11.59
C TYR A 120 0.86 0.31 -12.33
N THR A 121 1.23 1.46 -11.76
CA THR A 121 1.01 2.80 -12.34
C THR A 121 1.72 3.00 -13.66
N LYS A 122 2.94 2.49 -13.80
CA LYS A 122 3.79 2.69 -14.98
C LYS A 122 3.68 1.56 -16.01
N GLY A 123 2.86 0.54 -15.76
CA GLY A 123 2.74 -0.63 -16.65
C GLY A 123 4.05 -1.40 -16.83
N LYS A 124 5.06 -1.13 -15.99
CA LYS A 124 6.34 -1.85 -16.02
C LYS A 124 6.10 -3.16 -15.31
N LYS A 125 5.94 -4.24 -16.08
CA LYS A 125 5.91 -5.60 -15.52
C LYS A 125 7.17 -5.78 -14.67
N LEU A 126 6.98 -6.40 -13.51
CA LEU A 126 8.03 -7.05 -12.73
C LEU A 126 8.62 -8.19 -13.56
N VAL A 127 9.34 -7.85 -14.62
CA VAL A 127 10.39 -8.69 -15.12
C VAL A 127 11.62 -8.11 -14.44
N PRO A 128 12.12 -8.72 -13.34
CA PRO A 128 13.50 -8.48 -13.02
C PRO A 128 14.25 -8.81 -14.31
N LYS A 129 14.83 -7.80 -14.96
CA LYS A 129 15.82 -8.01 -16.01
C LYS A 129 17.07 -8.56 -15.31
N LEU A 130 16.95 -9.72 -14.68
CA LEU A 130 18.09 -10.53 -14.35
C LEU A 130 18.67 -10.92 -15.71
N PRO A 131 19.93 -10.55 -15.99
CA PRO A 131 20.59 -11.04 -17.19
C PRO A 131 20.43 -12.57 -17.22
N GLN A 132 20.17 -13.15 -18.39
CA GLN A 132 19.93 -14.60 -18.53
C GLN A 132 21.02 -15.44 -17.84
N GLU A 133 22.26 -14.96 -17.84
CA GLU A 133 23.39 -15.56 -17.13
C GLU A 133 23.17 -15.74 -15.61
N HIS A 134 22.44 -14.82 -14.97
CA HIS A 134 22.12 -14.89 -13.55
C HIS A 134 20.99 -15.89 -13.28
N LEU A 135 20.01 -16.01 -14.19
CA LEU A 135 18.94 -17.01 -14.09
C LEU A 135 19.50 -18.43 -14.25
N VAL A 136 20.37 -18.64 -15.23
CA VAL A 136 21.05 -19.93 -15.45
C VAL A 136 21.90 -20.34 -14.24
N ARG A 137 22.60 -19.37 -13.63
CA ARG A 137 23.37 -19.64 -12.40
C ARG A 137 22.48 -20.01 -11.22
N LEU A 138 21.31 -19.37 -11.10
CA LEU A 138 20.36 -19.63 -10.03
C LEU A 138 19.68 -20.99 -10.17
N GLU A 139 19.30 -21.37 -11.41
CA GLU A 139 18.77 -22.70 -11.71
C GLU A 139 19.79 -23.79 -11.37
N LYS A 140 21.06 -23.62 -11.77
CA LYS A 140 22.14 -24.56 -11.46
C LYS A 140 22.47 -24.69 -9.97
N TRP A 141 22.03 -23.72 -9.15
CA TRP A 141 22.26 -23.72 -7.71
C TRP A 141 21.08 -24.32 -6.94
N LEU A 142 19.89 -24.31 -7.54
CA LEU A 142 18.65 -24.83 -6.96
C LEU A 142 18.29 -26.25 -7.44
N PHE A 143 18.81 -26.68 -8.60
CA PHE A 143 18.62 -27.99 -9.22
C PHE A 143 19.96 -28.58 -9.67
#